data_AF-L8WCN4-F1
#
_entry.id   AF-L8WCN4-F1
#
_cell.length_a   1.000
_cell.length_b   1.000
_cell.length_c   1.000
_cell.angle_alpha   90.00
_cell.angle_beta   90.00
_cell.angle_gamma   90.00
#
_symmetry.space_group_name_H-M   'P 1'
#
loop_
_entity.id
_entity.type
_entity.pdbx_description
1 polymer ?
#
loop_
_entity_poly.entity_id
_entity_poly.type
_entity_poly.pdbx_seq_one_letter_code
_entity_poly.pdbx_strand_id
1 'polypeptide(L)'
;MISCNVLTTEVWAEILWVVSNKLIEKHGFSDSLFPSSDPNFYRFVTLKDGMISRVPKHGNSLMLQLIVNGMKTQPCNPTFLQARDAIIAADDALTAGENKCTLWKAFASRGLGKDAKRLVDSPRPSINGFKVPPECN
;
A
#
# COMPACT_ATOMS: atom_id res chain seq x y z
N MET A 1 -13.81 -7.19 -19.63
CA MET A 1 -12.81 -8.25 -19.80
C MET A 1 -11.47 -7.63 -19.47
N ILE A 2 -10.91 -7.98 -18.31
CA ILE A 2 -9.64 -7.43 -17.82
C ILE A 2 -8.56 -7.96 -18.77
N SER A 3 -8.07 -7.10 -19.67
CA SER A 3 -6.88 -7.41 -20.45
C SER A 3 -5.68 -7.33 -19.50
N CYS A 4 -5.31 -8.47 -18.94
CA CYS A 4 -4.04 -8.67 -18.26
C CYS A 4 -2.92 -8.61 -19.31
N ASN A 5 -2.23 -7.48 -19.39
CA ASN A 5 -0.87 -7.48 -19.92
C ASN A 5 0.02 -8.17 -18.87
N VAL A 6 0.41 -9.42 -19.14
CA VAL A 6 1.28 -10.31 -18.33
C VAL A 6 2.74 -9.81 -18.25
N LEU A 7 2.99 -8.52 -18.49
CA LEU A 7 4.26 -7.86 -18.14
C LEU A 7 4.05 -6.69 -17.17
N THR A 8 2.80 -6.26 -16.98
CA THR A 8 2.44 -5.14 -16.10
C THR A 8 2.01 -5.62 -14.72
N THR A 9 1.40 -6.81 -14.63
CA THR A 9 0.96 -7.41 -13.36
C THR A 9 2.13 -7.86 -12.48
N GLU A 10 3.22 -8.29 -13.09
CA GLU A 10 4.44 -8.81 -12.47
C GLU A 10 5.23 -7.67 -11.84
N VAL A 11 5.35 -6.54 -12.55
CA VAL A 11 5.95 -5.31 -12.01
C VAL A 11 5.18 -4.83 -10.79
N TRP A 12 3.85 -4.87 -10.85
CA TRP A 12 3.02 -4.49 -9.71
C TRP A 12 3.18 -5.45 -8.53
N ALA A 13 3.22 -6.76 -8.78
CA ALA A 13 3.46 -7.76 -7.75
C ALA A 13 4.82 -7.56 -7.06
N GLU A 14 5.87 -7.27 -7.82
CA GLU A 14 7.20 -6.95 -7.28
C GLU A 14 7.21 -5.69 -6.42
N ILE A 15 6.47 -4.65 -6.83
CA ILE A 15 6.32 -3.43 -6.02
C ILE A 15 5.61 -3.76 -4.70
N LEU A 16 4.49 -4.49 -4.75
CA LEU A 16 3.76 -4.90 -3.55
C LEU A 16 4.60 -5.78 -2.63
N TRP A 17 5.45 -6.63 -3.20
CA TRP A 17 6.39 -7.44 -2.42
C TRP A 17 7.38 -6.59 -1.64
N VAL A 18 7.96 -5.55 -2.26
CA VAL A 18 8.84 -4.59 -1.55
C VAL A 18 8.10 -3.85 -0.45
N VAL A 19 6.88 -3.39 -0.73
CA VAL A 19 6.04 -2.71 0.27
C VAL A 19 5.71 -3.64 1.43
N SER A 20 5.38 -4.90 1.15
CA SER A 20 5.12 -5.92 2.18
C SER A 20 6.34 -6.12 3.07
N ASN A 21 7.53 -6.27 2.49
CA ASN A 21 8.76 -6.41 3.25
C ASN A 21 9.04 -5.20 4.14
N LYS A 22 8.79 -3.96 3.67
CA LYS A 22 8.93 -2.75 4.51
C LYS A 22 7.93 -2.68 5.65
N LEU A 23 6.72 -3.21 5.49
CA LEU A 23 5.77 -3.35 6.58
C LEU A 23 6.16 -4.47 7.55
N ILE A 24 6.69 -5.59 7.05
CA ILE A 24 7.21 -6.70 7.87
C ILE A 24 8.41 -6.24 8.71
N GLU A 25 9.32 -5.45 8.14
CA GLU A 25 10.44 -4.85 8.88
C GLU A 25 9.94 -3.98 10.05
N LYS A 26 8.83 -3.25 9.87
CA LYS A 26 8.27 -2.35 10.90
C LYS A 26 7.43 -3.07 11.96
N HIS A 27 6.58 -4.02 11.55
CA HIS A 27 5.55 -4.64 12.40
C HIS A 27 5.81 -6.11 12.72
N GLY A 28 6.88 -6.69 12.18
CA GLY A 28 7.21 -8.10 12.30
C GLY A 28 6.42 -8.99 11.32
N PHE A 29 6.82 -10.26 11.29
CA PHE A 29 6.20 -11.31 10.48
C PHE A 29 5.25 -12.17 11.33
N SER A 30 4.19 -12.68 10.72
CA SER A 30 3.28 -13.67 11.29
C SER A 30 3.27 -14.92 10.43
N ASP A 31 3.27 -16.10 11.04
CA ASP A 31 3.12 -17.37 10.30
C ASP A 31 1.73 -17.52 9.68
N SER A 32 0.71 -16.81 10.22
CA SER A 32 -0.64 -16.78 9.65
C SER A 32 -0.95 -15.42 9.03
N LEU A 33 -1.44 -15.44 7.79
CA LEU A 33 -1.97 -14.25 7.09
C LEU A 33 -3.41 -13.92 7.50
N PHE A 34 -4.14 -14.90 8.02
CA PHE A 34 -5.54 -14.77 8.38
C PHE A 34 -5.70 -14.78 9.90
N PRO A 35 -6.77 -14.16 10.42
CA PRO A 35 -7.09 -14.27 11.83
C PRO A 35 -7.32 -15.73 12.19
N SER A 36 -6.34 -16.32 12.87
CA SER A 36 -6.44 -17.64 13.46
C SER A 36 -7.15 -17.55 14.82
N SER A 37 -7.17 -18.64 15.58
CA SER A 37 -7.56 -18.64 16.99
C SER A 37 -6.60 -17.86 17.90
N ASP A 38 -5.57 -17.19 17.36
CA ASP A 38 -4.64 -16.37 18.14
C ASP A 38 -5.34 -15.09 18.66
N PRO A 39 -5.50 -14.94 19.99
CA PRO A 39 -6.11 -13.74 20.56
C PRO A 39 -5.28 -12.46 20.33
N ASN A 40 -3.99 -12.58 19.98
CA ASN A 40 -3.07 -11.45 19.79
C ASN A 40 -2.88 -11.04 18.32
N PHE A 41 -3.64 -11.60 17.39
CA PHE A 41 -3.51 -11.28 15.96
C PHE A 41 -3.79 -9.80 15.64
N TYR A 42 -4.69 -9.18 16.40
CA TYR A 42 -5.10 -7.79 16.20
C TYR A 42 -4.62 -6.87 17.32
N ARG A 43 -4.36 -5.62 16.96
CA ARG A 43 -4.22 -4.49 17.87
C ARG A 43 -5.31 -3.46 17.59
N PHE A 44 -5.54 -2.58 18.55
CA PHE A 44 -6.51 -1.50 18.44
C PHE A 44 -5.79 -0.17 18.25
N VAL A 45 -6.29 0.64 17.30
CA VAL A 45 -5.75 1.97 16.99
C VAL A 45 -6.88 2.97 17.10
N THR A 46 -6.65 4.08 17.81
CA THR A 46 -7.59 5.20 17.85
C THR A 46 -7.40 6.07 16.62
N LEU A 47 -8.47 6.22 15.85
CA LEU A 47 -8.53 7.05 14.66
C LEU A 47 -8.68 8.53 15.00
N LYS A 48 -8.50 9.40 14.01
CA LYS A 48 -8.56 10.87 14.16
C LYS A 48 -9.94 11.37 14.63
N ASP A 49 -10.99 10.62 14.36
CA ASP A 49 -12.38 10.88 14.77
C ASP A 49 -12.73 10.30 16.15
N GLY A 50 -11.75 9.67 16.83
CA GLY A 50 -11.95 9.00 18.12
C GLY A 50 -12.49 7.56 18.02
N MET A 51 -12.78 7.05 16.82
CA MET A 51 -13.18 5.66 16.64
C MET A 51 -12.01 4.69 16.91
N ILE A 52 -12.32 3.48 17.36
CA ILE A 52 -11.32 2.43 17.56
C ILE A 52 -11.36 1.48 16.36
N SER A 53 -10.25 1.39 15.65
CA SER A 53 -10.04 0.49 14.51
C SER A 53 -9.30 -0.77 14.95
N ARG A 54 -9.73 -1.93 14.40
CA ARG A 54 -9.09 -3.23 14.61
C ARG A 54 -8.11 -3.51 13.47
N VAL A 55 -6.82 -3.58 13.80
CA VAL A 55 -5.73 -3.64 12.81
C VAL A 55 -4.89 -4.90 13.03
N PRO A 56 -4.52 -5.66 11.99
CA PRO A 56 -3.58 -6.76 12.14
C PRO A 56 -2.24 -6.26 12.72
N LYS A 57 -1.70 -6.98 13.70
CA LYS A 57 -0.49 -6.57 14.41
C LYS A 57 0.76 -6.68 13.53
N HIS A 58 0.81 -7.69 12.67
CA HIS A 58 1.99 -8.03 11.87
C HIS A 58 1.93 -7.46 10.46
N GLY A 59 3.09 -7.16 9.88
CA GLY A 59 3.22 -6.41 8.63
C GLY A 59 2.69 -7.15 7.40
N ASN A 60 2.84 -8.48 7.35
CA ASN A 60 2.34 -9.30 6.26
C ASN A 60 0.80 -9.35 6.23
N SER A 61 0.17 -9.61 7.38
CA SER A 61 -1.29 -9.61 7.51
C SER A 61 -1.89 -8.21 7.35
N LEU A 62 -1.18 -7.18 7.83
CA LEU A 62 -1.56 -5.78 7.62
C LEU A 62 -1.51 -5.42 6.13
N MET A 63 -0.46 -5.81 5.41
CA MET A 63 -0.35 -5.54 3.97
C MET A 63 -1.52 -6.14 3.20
N LEU A 64 -1.90 -7.40 3.50
CA LEU A 64 -3.06 -8.03 2.88
C LEU A 64 -4.34 -7.23 3.13
N GLN A 65 -4.56 -6.79 4.37
CA GLN A 65 -5.72 -5.96 4.72
C GLN A 65 -5.73 -4.63 3.96
N LEU A 66 -4.57 -3.99 3.82
CA LEU A 66 -4.43 -2.72 3.09
C LEU A 66 -4.68 -2.90 1.59
N ILE A 67 -4.20 -3.99 0.98
CA ILE A 67 -4.48 -4.30 -0.43
C ILE A 67 -5.98 -4.48 -0.63
N VAL A 68 -6.64 -5.29 0.19
CA VAL A 68 -8.09 -5.53 0.08
C VAL A 68 -8.88 -4.23 0.27
N ASN A 69 -8.48 -3.38 1.22
CA ASN A 69 -9.13 -2.08 1.42
C ASN A 69 -8.86 -1.12 0.26
N GLY A 70 -7.64 -1.09 -0.28
CA GLY A 70 -7.27 -0.31 -1.46
C GLY A 70 -8.04 -0.75 -2.71
N MET A 71 -8.27 -2.06 -2.88
CA MET A 71 -9.08 -2.59 -3.98
C MET A 71 -10.55 -2.17 -3.89
N LYS A 72 -11.05 -1.88 -2.69
CA LYS A 72 -12.42 -1.35 -2.49
C LYS A 72 -12.51 0.15 -2.79
N THR A 73 -11.45 0.92 -2.56
CA THR A 73 -11.44 2.38 -2.70
C THR A 73 -10.95 2.86 -4.06
N GLN A 74 -10.18 2.04 -4.79
CA GLN A 74 -9.67 2.40 -6.11
C GLN A 74 -10.80 2.58 -7.16
N PRO A 75 -10.61 3.47 -8.15
CA PRO A 75 -11.58 3.64 -9.24
C PRO A 75 -11.62 2.44 -10.19
N CYS A 76 -12.66 2.36 -11.02
CA CYS A 76 -12.74 1.37 -12.10
C CYS A 76 -11.57 1.54 -13.09
N ASN A 77 -10.85 0.45 -13.37
CA ASN A 77 -9.63 0.42 -14.20
C ASN A 77 -8.55 1.41 -13.73
N PRO A 78 -7.98 1.21 -12.52
CA PRO A 78 -7.03 2.14 -11.94
C PRO A 78 -5.68 2.08 -12.65
N THR A 79 -4.98 3.21 -12.66
CA THR A 79 -3.54 3.28 -12.96
C THR A 79 -2.71 2.92 -11.73
N PHE A 80 -1.42 2.60 -11.89
CA PHE A 80 -0.53 2.32 -10.76
C PHE A 80 -0.44 3.46 -9.73
N LEU A 81 -0.52 4.71 -10.18
CA LEU A 81 -0.54 5.87 -9.29
C LEU A 81 -1.82 5.89 -8.45
N GLN A 82 -2.97 5.63 -9.07
CA GLN A 82 -4.25 5.55 -8.37
C GLN A 82 -4.31 4.35 -7.42
N ALA A 83 -3.75 3.20 -7.80
CA ALA A 83 -3.70 2.01 -6.94
C ALA A 83 -2.78 2.24 -5.72
N ARG A 84 -1.61 2.87 -5.90
CA ARG A 84 -0.74 3.33 -4.81
C ARG A 84 -1.50 4.25 -3.86
N ASP A 85 -2.14 5.28 -4.40
CA ASP A 85 -2.85 6.29 -3.60
C ASP A 85 -4.02 5.66 -2.84
N ALA A 86 -4.71 4.67 -3.44
CA ALA A 86 -5.76 3.90 -2.78
C ALA A 86 -5.23 3.07 -1.60
N ILE A 87 -4.05 2.45 -1.72
CA ILE A 87 -3.40 1.72 -0.61
C ILE A 87 -2.97 2.67 0.51
N ILE A 88 -2.42 3.83 0.18
CA ILE A 88 -2.03 4.85 1.18
C ILE A 88 -3.26 5.41 1.88
N ALA A 89 -4.35 5.66 1.15
CA ALA A 89 -5.62 6.09 1.72
C ALA A 89 -6.23 4.99 2.61
N ALA A 90 -6.08 3.71 2.25
CA ALA A 90 -6.50 2.60 3.08
C ALA A 90 -5.73 2.53 4.41
N ASP A 91 -4.45 2.87 4.43
CA ASP A 91 -3.67 2.98 5.67
C ASP A 91 -4.10 4.17 6.52
N ASP A 92 -4.39 5.33 5.91
CA ASP A 92 -4.91 6.48 6.65
C ASP A 92 -6.25 6.16 7.33
N ALA A 93 -7.13 5.44 6.63
CA ALA A 93 -8.42 5.02 7.16
C ALA A 93 -8.31 3.92 8.23
N LEU A 94 -7.37 2.98 8.10
CA LEU A 94 -7.27 1.82 8.99
C LEU A 94 -6.41 2.09 10.23
N THR A 95 -5.30 2.81 10.07
CA THR A 95 -4.24 2.99 11.09
C THR A 95 -4.02 4.45 11.47
N ALA A 96 -4.87 5.37 11.00
CA ALA A 96 -4.68 6.83 11.13
C ALA A 96 -3.40 7.34 10.43
N GLY A 97 -2.85 6.58 9.49
CA GLY A 97 -1.70 6.97 8.68
C GLY A 97 -0.35 6.66 9.32
N GLU A 98 -0.32 5.74 10.29
CA GLU A 98 0.89 5.34 11.03
C GLU A 98 2.01 4.85 10.09
N ASN A 99 1.67 4.30 8.92
CA ASN A 99 2.64 3.72 7.98
C ASN A 99 2.89 4.59 6.76
N LYS A 100 2.34 5.82 6.72
CA LYS A 100 2.43 6.72 5.58
C LYS A 100 3.85 6.84 5.03
N CYS A 101 4.83 7.08 5.89
CA CYS A 101 6.22 7.25 5.44
C CYS A 101 6.88 5.94 5.00
N THR A 102 6.55 4.82 5.64
CA THR A 102 7.03 3.48 5.23
C THR A 102 6.50 3.13 3.84
N LEU A 103 5.21 3.35 3.60
CA LEU A 103 4.57 3.11 2.31
C LEU A 103 5.17 4.00 1.22
N TRP A 104 5.29 5.32 1.48
CA TRP A 104 5.87 6.25 0.50
C TRP A 104 7.32 5.89 0.16
N LYS A 105 8.16 5.55 1.15
CA LYS A 105 9.54 5.11 0.91
C LYS A 105 9.58 3.83 0.08
N ALA A 106 8.73 2.86 0.38
CA ALA A 106 8.66 1.61 -0.36
C ALA A 106 8.25 1.81 -1.83
N PHE A 107 7.17 2.56 -2.08
CA PHE A 107 6.73 2.86 -3.45
C PHE A 107 7.75 3.73 -4.21
N ALA A 108 8.34 4.74 -3.56
CA ALA A 108 9.37 5.57 -4.15
C ALA A 108 10.60 4.76 -4.56
N SER A 109 11.00 3.74 -3.78
CA SER A 109 12.15 2.88 -4.10
C SER A 109 12.03 2.14 -5.45
N ARG A 110 10.80 1.96 -5.95
CA ARG A 110 10.51 1.29 -7.23
C ARG A 110 9.93 2.24 -8.29
N GLY A 111 10.14 3.55 -8.15
CA GLY A 111 9.77 4.53 -9.16
C GLY A 111 8.32 5.02 -9.10
N LEU A 112 7.58 4.69 -8.03
CA LEU A 112 6.21 5.17 -7.78
C LEU A 112 6.17 6.25 -6.68
N GLY A 113 7.20 7.10 -6.61
CA GLY A 113 7.28 8.26 -5.73
C GLY A 113 6.27 9.36 -6.04
N LYS A 114 6.27 10.42 -5.24
CA LYS A 114 5.30 11.53 -5.34
C LYS A 114 5.36 12.26 -6.68
N ASP A 115 6.53 12.28 -7.30
CA ASP A 115 6.82 12.90 -8.59
C ASP A 115 6.58 11.98 -9.80
N ALA A 116 6.15 10.74 -9.56
CA ALA A 116 5.76 9.83 -10.64
C ALA A 116 4.50 10.37 -11.33
N LYS A 117 4.50 10.39 -12.67
CA LYS A 117 3.44 11.02 -13.46
C LYS A 117 3.13 10.24 -14.72
N ARG A 118 1.86 10.31 -15.13
CA ARG A 118 1.40 9.80 -16.42
C ARG A 118 1.31 10.94 -17.43
N LEU A 119 1.96 10.79 -18.58
CA LEU A 119 1.84 11.68 -19.73
C LEU A 119 0.65 11.24 -20.60
N VAL A 120 -0.16 12.19 -21.04
CA VAL A 120 -1.40 11.93 -21.79
C VAL A 120 -1.13 11.72 -23.28
N ASP A 121 -0.07 12.36 -23.82
CA ASP A 121 0.29 12.36 -25.25
C ASP A 121 1.74 11.90 -25.49
N SER A 122 2.14 10.77 -24.91
CA SER A 122 3.50 10.25 -25.09
C SER A 122 3.52 8.75 -25.47
N PRO A 123 4.42 8.32 -26.37
CA PRO A 123 4.71 6.91 -26.60
C PRO A 123 5.17 6.17 -25.33
N ARG A 124 5.71 6.91 -24.35
CA ARG A 124 6.05 6.42 -23.01
C ARG A 124 5.18 7.17 -22.00
N PRO A 125 3.95 6.70 -21.76
CA PRO A 125 2.98 7.46 -20.99
C PRO A 125 3.30 7.51 -19.50
N SER A 126 4.38 6.89 -19.00
CA SER A 126 4.69 6.86 -17.57
C SER A 126 6.12 7.33 -17.30
N ILE A 127 6.27 8.25 -16.34
CA ILE A 127 7.56 8.73 -15.83
C ILE A 127 7.69 8.28 -14.37
N ASN A 128 8.81 7.62 -14.08
CA ASN A 128 9.15 7.17 -12.73
C ASN A 128 9.49 8.37 -11.83
N GLY A 129 9.08 8.28 -10.56
CA GLY A 129 9.41 9.22 -9.51
C GLY A 129 10.01 8.52 -8.31
N PHE A 130 11.00 9.14 -7.67
CA PHE A 130 11.69 8.59 -6.51
C PHE A 130 11.60 9.50 -5.28
N LYS A 131 10.92 10.64 -5.39
CA LYS A 131 10.76 11.57 -4.28
C LYS A 131 9.70 11.07 -3.31
N VAL A 132 10.01 11.19 -2.02
CA VAL A 132 9.03 11.02 -0.94
C VAL A 132 8.42 12.37 -0.57
N PRO A 133 7.23 12.40 0.06
CA PRO A 133 6.69 13.62 0.64
C PRO A 133 7.67 14.23 1.67
N PRO A 134 7.75 15.57 1.76
CA PRO A 134 8.72 16.25 2.62
C PRO A 134 8.57 15.90 4.10
N GLU A 135 7.36 15.54 4.55
CA GLU A 135 7.10 15.07 5.91
C GLU A 135 7.72 13.69 6.22
N CYS A 136 8.17 12.97 5.20
CA CYS A 136 8.72 11.62 5.29
C CYS A 136 10.20 11.56 4.91
N ASN A 137 10.85 12.72 4.71
CA ASN A 137 12.25 12.79 4.32
C ASN A 137 13.16 12.44 5.52
#